data_AF-A0A5R9GHB4-F1
#
_entry.id   AF-A0A5R9GHB4-F1
#
_cell.length_a   1.000
_cell.length_b   1.000
_cell.length_c   1.000
_cell.angle_alpha   90.00
_cell.angle_beta   90.00
_cell.angle_gamma   90.00
#
_symmetry.space_group_name_H-M   'P 1'
#
loop_
_entity.id
_entity.type
_entity.pdbx_description
1 polymer ?
#
loop_
_entity_poly.entity_id
_entity_poly.type
_entity_poly.pdbx_seq_one_letter_code
_entity_poly.pdbx_strand_id
1 'polypeptide(L)'
;METQDILQLRLSIQRFIRLFGFLEQNVTPCGFPLSVSQVIALQELEHDKLTLTEVTERVQLERSSVSRLVDQLVKEGFLNREPNKENRREVLLSLTPRGTNALHKVREQSVSFYRQVLQHISEPDHGKILEAFQLLNDALRKERGESK
;
A
#
# COMPACT_ATOMS: atom_id res chain seq x y z
N MET A 1 3.58 -0.97 29.49
CA MET A 1 2.89 -2.21 29.12
C MET A 1 3.65 -3.36 29.73
N GLU A 2 2.96 -4.22 30.47
CA GLU A 2 3.57 -5.45 30.98
C GLU A 2 3.78 -6.45 29.83
N THR A 3 4.61 -7.48 30.04
CA THR A 3 4.87 -8.51 29.02
C THR A 3 3.59 -9.12 28.46
N GLN A 4 2.57 -9.31 29.31
CA GLN A 4 1.27 -9.85 28.90
C GLN A 4 0.57 -8.93 27.88
N ASP A 5 0.59 -7.61 28.11
CA ASP A 5 -0.02 -6.65 27.19
C ASP A 5 0.67 -6.65 25.83
N ILE A 6 2.01 -6.77 25.81
CA ILE A 6 2.80 -6.82 24.57
C ILE A 6 2.45 -8.07 23.75
N LEU A 7 2.29 -9.22 24.42
CA LEU A 7 1.86 -10.46 23.76
C LEU A 7 0.43 -10.35 23.20
N GLN A 8 -0.49 -9.68 23.91
CA GLN A 8 -1.84 -9.41 23.42
C GLN A 8 -1.84 -8.46 22.21
N LEU A 9 -1.01 -7.43 22.23
CA LEU A 9 -0.83 -6.53 21.08
C LEU A 9 -0.34 -7.31 19.86
N ARG A 10 0.68 -8.17 20.01
CA ARG A 10 1.18 -9.03 18.94
C ARG A 10 0.08 -9.91 18.33
N LEU A 11 -0.71 -10.57 19.17
CA LEU A 11 -1.82 -11.43 18.71
C LEU A 11 -2.93 -10.62 18.01
N SER A 12 -3.21 -9.41 18.52
CA SER A 12 -4.18 -8.50 17.90
C SER A 12 -3.73 -8.08 16.50
N ILE A 13 -2.45 -7.75 16.32
CA ILE A 13 -1.86 -7.42 15.00
C ILE A 13 -1.96 -8.62 14.05
N GLN A 14 -1.62 -9.83 14.48
CA GLN A 14 -1.75 -11.03 13.64
C GLN A 14 -3.20 -11.30 13.22
N ARG A 15 -4.15 -11.09 14.14
CA ARG A 15 -5.58 -11.22 13.85
C ARG A 15 -6.03 -10.16 12.86
N PHE A 16 -5.58 -8.91 13.01
CA PHE A 16 -5.84 -7.83 12.08
C PHE A 16 -5.32 -8.17 10.68
N ILE A 17 -4.06 -8.63 10.55
CA ILE A 17 -3.47 -9.04 9.27
C ILE A 17 -4.36 -10.04 8.54
N ARG A 18 -4.89 -11.03 9.26
CA ARG A 18 -5.78 -12.05 8.70
C ARG A 18 -7.18 -11.52 8.36
N LEU A 19 -7.84 -10.82 9.29
CA LEU A 19 -9.22 -10.35 9.11
C LEU A 19 -9.33 -9.23 8.08
N PHE A 20 -8.30 -8.40 7.99
CA PHE A 20 -8.24 -7.32 7.02
C PHE A 20 -7.93 -7.83 5.61
N GLY A 21 -7.55 -9.10 5.42
CA GLY A 21 -7.34 -9.67 4.09
C GLY A 21 -5.96 -9.43 3.49
N PHE A 22 -4.95 -9.02 4.27
CA PHE A 22 -3.59 -8.79 3.74
C PHE A 22 -2.88 -10.04 3.20
N LEU A 23 -3.39 -11.23 3.52
CA LEU A 23 -2.84 -12.50 3.04
C LEU A 23 -3.35 -12.88 1.64
N GLU A 24 -4.32 -12.14 1.09
CA GLU A 24 -4.81 -12.36 -0.26
C GLU A 24 -3.82 -11.80 -1.29
N GLN A 25 -3.44 -12.61 -2.27
CA GLN A 25 -2.33 -12.26 -3.17
C GLN A 25 -2.71 -11.36 -4.34
N ASN A 26 -3.99 -11.20 -4.67
CA ASN A 26 -4.45 -10.53 -5.90
C ASN A 26 -5.71 -9.67 -5.73
N VAL A 27 -6.17 -9.48 -4.49
CA VAL A 27 -7.37 -8.72 -4.18
C VAL A 27 -7.07 -7.82 -2.99
N THR A 28 -7.52 -6.57 -3.06
CA THR A 28 -7.42 -5.66 -1.92
C THR A 28 -8.49 -6.00 -0.89
N PRO A 29 -8.32 -5.57 0.38
CA PRO A 29 -9.34 -5.70 1.41
C PRO A 29 -10.74 -5.18 1.02
N CYS A 30 -10.80 -4.17 0.13
CA CYS A 30 -12.05 -3.62 -0.37
C CYS A 30 -12.63 -4.34 -1.60
N GLY A 31 -12.03 -5.47 -2.02
CA GLY A 31 -12.51 -6.31 -3.12
C GLY A 31 -12.02 -5.90 -4.51
N PHE A 32 -11.04 -5.00 -4.62
CA PHE A 32 -10.51 -4.60 -5.92
C PHE A 32 -9.50 -5.65 -6.44
N PRO A 33 -9.53 -6.03 -7.74
CA PRO A 33 -8.70 -7.11 -8.28
C PRO A 33 -7.25 -6.68 -8.57
N LEU A 34 -6.58 -6.15 -7.55
CA LEU A 34 -5.14 -5.92 -7.49
C LEU A 34 -4.64 -6.28 -6.08
N SER A 35 -3.39 -6.68 -5.95
CA SER A 35 -2.76 -6.84 -4.64
C SER A 35 -2.53 -5.50 -3.96
N VAL A 36 -2.39 -5.50 -2.62
CA VAL A 36 -2.06 -4.28 -1.85
C VAL A 36 -0.75 -3.66 -2.34
N SER A 37 0.28 -4.47 -2.59
CA SER A 37 1.56 -3.98 -3.10
C SER A 37 1.43 -3.36 -4.50
N GLN A 38 0.58 -3.91 -5.36
CA GLN A 38 0.32 -3.33 -6.68
C GLN A 38 -0.33 -1.96 -6.56
N VAL A 39 -1.32 -1.82 -5.67
CA VAL A 39 -1.96 -0.53 -5.41
C VAL A 39 -0.96 0.49 -4.85
N ILE A 40 -0.12 0.11 -3.89
CA ILE A 40 0.93 0.99 -3.33
C ILE A 40 1.87 1.46 -4.45
N ALA A 41 2.35 0.54 -5.30
CA ALA A 41 3.23 0.92 -6.41
C ALA A 41 2.57 1.88 -7.41
N LEU A 42 1.27 1.72 -7.69
CA LEU A 42 0.52 2.67 -8.51
C LEU A 42 0.37 4.04 -7.81
N GLN A 43 0.12 4.06 -6.50
CA GLN A 43 -0.01 5.29 -5.71
C GLN A 43 1.27 6.12 -5.72
N GLU A 44 2.44 5.48 -5.62
CA GLU A 44 3.74 6.18 -5.71
C GLU A 44 3.96 6.90 -7.04
N LEU A 45 3.29 6.45 -8.11
CA LEU A 45 3.38 6.98 -9.46
C LEU A 45 2.24 7.95 -9.82
N GLU A 46 1.40 8.34 -8.84
CA GLU A 46 0.22 9.16 -9.12
C GLU A 46 0.55 10.58 -9.57
N HIS A 47 1.58 11.16 -8.96
CA HIS A 47 1.96 12.55 -9.20
C HIS A 47 3.30 12.68 -9.95
N ASP A 48 4.12 11.63 -9.94
CA ASP A 48 5.47 11.65 -10.48
C ASP A 48 5.74 10.48 -11.42
N LYS A 49 6.69 10.68 -12.34
CA LYS A 49 7.35 9.57 -13.03
C LYS A 49 8.52 9.11 -12.17
N LEU A 50 8.58 7.83 -11.86
CA LEU A 50 9.64 7.27 -11.04
C LEU A 50 10.41 6.20 -11.81
N THR A 51 11.69 6.08 -11.51
CA THR A 51 12.50 4.95 -11.92
C THR A 51 12.08 3.69 -11.17
N LEU A 52 12.38 2.51 -11.73
CA LEU A 52 12.17 1.24 -11.01
C LEU A 52 12.88 1.21 -9.65
N THR A 53 14.04 1.87 -9.55
CA THR A 53 14.81 1.96 -8.29
C THR A 53 14.04 2.77 -7.26
N GLU A 54 13.55 3.96 -7.61
CA GLU A 54 12.75 4.80 -6.70
C GLU A 54 11.46 4.09 -6.28
N VAL A 55 10.75 3.41 -7.20
CA VAL A 55 9.58 2.60 -6.83
C VAL A 55 9.97 1.49 -5.85
N THR A 56 11.15 0.88 -6.02
CA THR A 56 11.62 -0.17 -5.11
C THR A 56 11.86 0.37 -3.70
N GLU A 57 12.48 1.54 -3.59
CA GLU A 57 12.75 2.21 -2.33
C GLU A 57 11.45 2.61 -1.60
N ARG A 58 10.44 3.10 -2.34
CA ARG A 58 9.18 3.57 -1.76
C ARG A 58 8.19 2.46 -1.41
N VAL A 59 8.11 1.40 -2.22
CA VAL A 59 7.24 0.25 -1.94
C VAL A 59 7.82 -0.65 -0.84
N GLN A 60 9.12 -0.50 -0.53
CA GLN A 60 9.82 -1.20 0.55
C GLN A 60 9.74 -2.73 0.45
N LEU A 61 9.83 -3.22 -0.79
CA LEU A 61 9.92 -4.64 -1.12
C LEU A 61 11.25 -4.91 -1.82
N GLU A 62 11.67 -6.17 -1.79
CA GLU A 62 12.84 -6.63 -2.53
C GLU A 62 12.74 -6.30 -4.02
N ARG A 63 13.85 -5.86 -4.62
CA ARG A 63 13.91 -5.41 -6.02
C ARG A 63 13.34 -6.43 -7.01
N SER A 64 13.57 -7.72 -6.77
CA SER A 64 13.06 -8.81 -7.62
C SER A 64 11.53 -8.95 -7.54
N SER A 65 10.92 -8.60 -6.42
CA SER A 65 9.47 -8.57 -6.24
C SER A 65 8.86 -7.34 -6.92
N VAL A 66 9.47 -6.16 -6.74
CA VAL A 66 9.01 -4.92 -7.38
C VAL A 66 9.11 -5.02 -8.90
N SER A 67 10.21 -5.58 -9.44
CA SER A 67 10.33 -5.79 -10.89
C SER A 67 9.19 -6.65 -11.45
N ARG A 68 8.89 -7.80 -10.82
CA ARG A 68 7.80 -8.68 -11.26
C ARG A 68 6.44 -8.00 -11.19
N LEU A 69 6.21 -7.25 -10.11
CA LEU A 69 4.99 -6.49 -9.90
C LEU A 69 4.81 -5.42 -10.99
N VAL A 70 5.86 -4.65 -11.28
CA VAL A 70 5.85 -3.61 -12.31
C VAL A 70 5.64 -4.21 -13.68
N ASP A 71 6.33 -5.31 -14.02
CA ASP A 71 6.17 -5.99 -15.30
C ASP A 71 4.72 -6.46 -15.50
N GLN A 72 4.07 -6.94 -14.44
CA GLN A 72 2.65 -7.30 -14.47
C GLN A 72 1.74 -6.08 -14.68
N LEU A 73 1.98 -4.98 -13.95
CA LEU A 73 1.19 -3.74 -14.10
C LEU A 73 1.34 -3.11 -15.49
N VAL A 74 2.52 -3.20 -16.10
CA VAL A 74 2.76 -2.78 -17.49
C VAL A 74 1.99 -3.69 -18.46
N LYS A 75 2.10 -5.02 -18.28
CA LYS A 75 1.38 -6.00 -19.11
C LYS A 75 -0.14 -5.82 -19.06
N GLU A 76 -0.67 -5.49 -17.88
CA GLU A 76 -2.09 -5.22 -17.66
C GLU A 76 -2.52 -3.81 -18.11
N GLY A 77 -1.57 -2.99 -18.57
CA GLY A 77 -1.82 -1.65 -19.12
C GLY A 77 -2.16 -0.62 -18.05
N PHE A 78 -1.72 -0.80 -16.81
CA PHE A 78 -1.82 0.22 -15.76
C PHE A 78 -0.62 1.18 -15.78
N LEU A 79 0.55 0.70 -16.17
CA LEU A 79 1.79 1.47 -16.25
C LEU A 79 2.34 1.56 -17.68
N ASN A 80 2.92 2.71 -17.99
CA ASN A 80 3.85 2.87 -19.11
C ASN A 80 5.28 2.65 -18.62
N ARG A 81 6.12 2.11 -19.51
CA ARG A 81 7.56 1.91 -19.28
C ARG A 81 8.35 2.48 -20.44
N GLU A 82 9.24 3.43 -20.16
CA GLU A 82 10.06 4.11 -21.17
C GLU A 82 11.52 4.15 -20.72
N PRO A 83 12.52 4.12 -21.63
CA PRO A 83 13.90 4.38 -21.27
C PRO A 83 14.06 5.79 -20.69
N ASN A 84 14.81 5.93 -19.60
CA ASN A 84 15.13 7.26 -19.07
C ASN A 84 16.02 8.00 -20.09
N LYS A 85 15.62 9.22 -20.49
CA LYS A 85 16.34 10.04 -21.48
C LYS A 85 17.68 10.53 -20.94
N GLU A 86 17.77 10.74 -19.63
CA GLU A 86 18.99 11.22 -18.95
C GLU A 86 19.95 10.07 -18.65
N ASN A 87 19.42 8.88 -18.38
CA ASN A 87 20.20 7.67 -18.15
C ASN A 87 19.53 6.43 -18.77
N ARG A 88 19.90 6.06 -20.00
CA ARG A 88 19.28 4.93 -20.72
C ARG A 88 19.43 3.56 -20.04
N ARG A 89 20.23 3.43 -18.98
CA ARG A 89 20.33 2.21 -18.16
C ARG A 89 19.14 2.05 -17.21
N GLU A 90 18.39 3.12 -16.98
CA GLU A 90 17.20 3.15 -16.14
C GLU A 90 15.93 3.13 -17.00
N VAL A 91 14.85 2.70 -16.35
CA VAL A 91 13.50 2.72 -16.91
C VAL A 91 12.64 3.64 -16.06
N LEU A 92 11.96 4.56 -16.71
CA LEU A 92 10.94 5.41 -16.10
C LEU A 92 9.58 4.75 -16.23
N LEU A 93 8.83 4.82 -15.14
CA LEU A 93 7.48 4.33 -15.00
C LEU A 93 6.54 5.51 -14.85
N SER A 94 5.33 5.38 -15.38
CA SER A 94 4.27 6.38 -15.20
C SER A 94 2.90 5.72 -15.33
N LEU A 95 1.89 6.29 -14.67
CA LEU A 95 0.52 5.81 -14.83
C LEU A 95 0.03 6.02 -16.27
N THR A 96 -0.73 5.04 -16.75
CA THR A 96 -1.63 5.22 -17.89
C THR A 96 -2.95 5.83 -17.41
N PRO A 97 -3.83 6.32 -18.31
CA PRO A 97 -5.19 6.69 -17.95
C PRO A 97 -5.97 5.55 -17.26
N ARG A 98 -5.70 4.29 -17.65
CA ARG A 98 -6.28 3.10 -17.01
C ARG A 98 -5.75 2.93 -15.58
N GLY A 99 -4.47 3.14 -15.35
CA GLY A 99 -3.82 3.15 -14.03
C GLY A 99 -4.43 4.20 -13.10
N THR A 100 -4.56 5.44 -13.58
CA THR A 100 -5.18 6.53 -12.82
C THR A 100 -6.65 6.22 -12.47
N ASN A 101 -7.42 5.70 -13.43
CA ASN A 101 -8.80 5.28 -13.18
C ASN A 101 -8.90 4.12 -12.17
N ALA A 102 -7.94 3.18 -12.20
CA ALA A 102 -7.89 2.09 -11.24
C ALA A 102 -7.69 2.62 -9.81
N LEU A 103 -6.78 3.57 -9.59
CA LEU A 103 -6.59 4.22 -8.29
C LEU A 103 -7.87 4.91 -7.80
N HIS A 104 -8.58 5.60 -8.69
CA HIS A 104 -9.84 6.26 -8.35
C HIS A 104 -10.88 5.26 -7.83
N LYS A 105 -11.04 4.14 -8.56
CA LYS A 105 -11.96 3.06 -8.17
C LYS A 105 -11.56 2.38 -6.88
N VAL A 106 -10.25 2.12 -6.68
CA VAL A 106 -9.74 1.56 -5.43
C VAL A 106 -10.08 2.49 -4.26
N ARG A 107 -9.91 3.81 -4.40
CA ARG A 107 -10.26 4.78 -3.34
C ARG A 107 -11.74 4.76 -3.01
N GLU A 108 -12.60 4.80 -4.02
CA GLU A 108 -14.05 4.77 -3.83
C GLU A 108 -14.50 3.49 -3.10
N GLN A 109 -14.00 2.33 -3.53
CA GLN A 109 -14.29 1.05 -2.87
C GLN A 109 -13.73 1.00 -1.45
N SER A 110 -12.52 1.53 -1.24
CA SER A 110 -11.89 1.59 0.08
C SER A 110 -12.69 2.47 1.05
N VAL A 111 -13.17 3.64 0.61
CA VAL A 111 -14.02 4.51 1.44
C VAL A 111 -15.32 3.80 1.83
N SER A 112 -15.96 3.09 0.89
CA SER A 112 -17.16 2.30 1.20
C SER A 112 -16.87 1.19 2.20
N PHE A 113 -15.77 0.45 2.01
CA PHE A 113 -15.33 -0.62 2.90
C PHE A 113 -15.07 -0.10 4.32
N TYR A 114 -14.26 0.96 4.47
CA TYR A 114 -13.98 1.52 5.80
C TYR A 114 -15.24 2.08 6.47
N ARG A 115 -16.18 2.66 5.70
CA ARG A 115 -17.47 3.09 6.25
C ARG A 115 -18.24 1.91 6.85
N GLN A 116 -18.28 0.76 6.17
CA GLN A 116 -18.94 -0.45 6.68
C GLN A 116 -18.24 -1.00 7.94
N VAL A 117 -16.90 -1.02 7.96
CA VAL A 117 -16.14 -1.43 9.15
C VAL A 117 -16.45 -0.50 10.33
N LEU A 118 -16.45 0.81 10.11
CA LEU A 118 -16.70 1.82 11.15
C LEU A 118 -18.15 1.80 11.67
N GLN A 119 -19.12 1.28 10.93
CA GLN A 119 -20.48 1.07 11.43
C GLN A 119 -20.55 0.07 12.59
N HIS A 120 -19.54 -0.79 12.74
CA HIS A 120 -19.42 -1.72 13.87
C HIS A 120 -18.70 -1.12 15.08
N ILE A 121 -18.42 0.19 15.06
CA ILE A 121 -17.66 0.91 16.07
C ILE A 121 -18.43 2.17 16.45
N SER A 122 -18.45 2.50 17.74
CA SER A 122 -19.10 3.73 18.20
C SER A 122 -18.42 4.96 17.59
N GLU A 123 -19.19 5.96 17.15
CA GLU A 123 -18.65 7.19 16.55
C GLU A 123 -17.58 7.90 17.42
N PRO A 124 -17.73 7.99 18.75
CA PRO A 124 -16.69 8.58 19.61
C PRO A 124 -15.35 7.83 19.58
N ASP A 125 -15.34 6.55 19.21
CA ASP A 125 -14.13 5.74 19.14
C ASP A 125 -13.44 5.78 17.77
N HIS A 126 -14.08 6.32 16.72
CA HIS A 126 -13.49 6.40 15.37
C HIS A 126 -12.17 7.18 15.38
N GLY A 127 -12.12 8.31 16.09
CA GLY A 127 -10.92 9.13 16.23
C GLY A 127 -9.78 8.40 16.96
N LYS A 128 -10.11 7.58 17.97
CA LYS A 128 -9.13 6.81 18.75
C LYS A 128 -8.42 5.77 17.88
N ILE A 129 -9.14 5.17 16.93
CA ILE A 129 -8.56 4.20 15.99
C ILE A 129 -7.53 4.89 15.10
N LEU A 130 -7.89 6.03 14.50
CA LEU A 130 -6.98 6.78 13.65
C LEU A 130 -5.72 7.21 14.40
N GLU A 131 -5.89 7.75 15.61
CA GLU A 131 -4.77 8.14 16.48
C GLU A 131 -3.87 6.95 16.83
N ALA A 132 -4.45 5.81 17.22
CA ALA A 132 -3.69 4.60 17.57
C ALA A 132 -2.86 4.08 16.37
N PHE A 133 -3.44 4.04 15.17
CA PHE A 133 -2.70 3.64 13.96
C PHE A 133 -1.60 4.63 13.60
N GLN A 134 -1.83 5.94 13.76
CA GLN A 134 -0.80 6.96 13.53
C GLN A 134 0.39 6.79 14.49
N LEU A 135 0.11 6.62 15.78
CA LEU A 135 1.14 6.38 16.80
C LEU A 135 1.92 5.09 16.51
N LEU A 136 1.24 4.01 16.11
CA LEU A 136 1.88 2.75 15.76
C LEU A 136 2.77 2.90 14.52
N ASN A 137 2.29 3.58 13.48
CA ASN A 137 3.06 3.82 12.25
C ASN A 137 4.30 4.67 12.53
N ASP A 138 4.20 5.72 13.35
CA ASP A 138 5.34 6.55 13.75
C ASP A 138 6.38 5.76 14.55
N ALA A 139 5.95 4.83 15.42
CA ALA A 139 6.85 3.95 16.15
C ALA A 139 7.56 2.96 15.22
N LEU A 140 6.83 2.33 14.29
CA LEU A 140 7.39 1.41 13.31
C LEU A 140 8.40 2.09 12.38
N ARG A 141 8.10 3.32 11.94
CA ARG A 141 9.03 4.12 11.12
C ARG A 141 10.36 4.37 11.84
N LYS A 142 10.30 4.74 13.13
CA LYS A 142 11.50 4.96 13.96
C LYS A 142 12.33 3.70 14.14
N GLU A 143 11.69 2.56 14.38
CA GLU A 143 12.38 1.27 14.52
C GLU A 143 13.13 0.89 13.24
N ARG A 144 12.60 1.26 12.07
CA ARG A 144 13.23 1.00 10.77
C ARG A 144 14.27 2.04 10.35
N GLY A 145 14.47 3.10 11.15
CA GLY A 145 15.43 4.16 10.85
C GLY A 145 15.01 5.10 9.71
N GLU A 146 13.73 5.14 9.36
CA GLU A 146 13.19 6.02 8.31
C GLU A 146 13.01 7.45 8.84
N SER A 147 13.55 8.46 8.12
CA SER A 147 13.34 9.88 8.45
C SER A 147 11.94 10.37 8.04
N LYS A 148 11.46 11.44 8.68
CA LYS A 148 10.10 11.98 8.51
C LYS A 148 9.73 12.34 7.07
#